data_AF-A0A256G053-F1
#
_entry.id   AF-A0A256G053-F1
#
_cell.length_a   1.000
_cell.length_b   1.000
_cell.length_c   1.000
_cell.angle_alpha   90.00
_cell.angle_beta   90.00
_cell.angle_gamma   90.00
#
_symmetry.space_group_name_H-M   'P 1'
#
loop_
_entity.id
_entity.type
_entity.pdbx_description
1 polymer ?
#
loop_
_entity_poly.entity_id
_entity_poly.type
_entity_poly.pdbx_seq_one_letter_code
_entity_poly.pdbx_strand_id
1 'polypeptide(L)'
;MGNVKVGDKVRSLVTQIDVRAGGLYEVKTVDGGDVWVIDDVGDNWYLASDEFETLPVVAKAQTFKVGDRVRLTANEGDGRYSGSIGVIEKINNNYARVLFDAPFTGWGETGRNWHAQLSDFVAAPLKIEAGKYYCTRDGRKAGPLMARNNDSYAFAADIAGDIGIRIFQKDGVHGSRWIGNEPNLDLIAEWVDEPVKAAAPAPFILRNDMFYFAPVAKPAIVALIENGQPKPSAAPHVHANETLAAKEATRLAGIHKGQEFGVYVLTQKVSEPAPSYKHEWQRFAAKGEKISAIKELRSVTGLGLRAAKDAVEHWIAHDEPYSRIAA
;
A
#
# COMPACT_ATOMS: atom_id res chain seq x y z
N MET A 1 -18.64 -18.93 31.23
CA MET A 1 -18.75 -17.52 30.83
C MET A 1 -17.63 -17.24 29.84
N GLY A 2 -17.92 -16.60 28.71
CA GLY A 2 -16.91 -16.31 27.69
C GLY A 2 -15.83 -15.38 28.26
N ASN A 3 -14.58 -15.52 27.82
CA ASN A 3 -13.48 -14.65 28.22
C ASN A 3 -13.74 -13.20 27.74
N VAL A 4 -14.36 -12.38 28.58
CA VAL A 4 -14.55 -10.94 28.35
C VAL A 4 -13.23 -10.21 28.56
N LYS A 5 -12.89 -9.28 27.66
CA LYS A 5 -11.68 -8.43 27.76
C LYS A 5 -12.04 -6.97 27.62
N VAL A 6 -11.14 -6.10 28.09
CA VAL A 6 -11.25 -4.64 27.88
C VAL A 6 -11.41 -4.33 26.39
N GLY A 7 -12.39 -3.49 26.06
CA GLY A 7 -12.79 -3.11 24.71
C GLY A 7 -13.91 -3.97 24.12
N ASP A 8 -14.28 -5.11 24.73
CA ASP A 8 -15.45 -5.87 24.30
C ASP A 8 -16.75 -5.13 24.66
N LYS A 9 -17.82 -5.42 23.92
CA LYS A 9 -19.18 -4.99 24.28
C LYS A 9 -19.94 -6.11 24.96
N VAL A 10 -20.51 -5.82 26.12
CA VAL A 10 -21.42 -6.72 26.84
C VAL A 10 -22.84 -6.20 26.77
N ARG A 11 -23.83 -7.09 26.84
CA ARG A 11 -25.22 -6.71 26.99
C ARG A 11 -25.58 -6.76 28.47
N SER A 12 -26.03 -5.65 29.04
CA SER A 12 -26.54 -5.64 30.42
C SER A 12 -27.82 -6.46 30.50
N LEU A 13 -27.94 -7.28 31.54
CA LEU A 13 -29.16 -8.03 31.89
C LEU A 13 -30.01 -7.27 32.91
N VAL A 14 -29.47 -6.17 33.46
CA VAL A 14 -30.10 -5.38 34.52
C VAL A 14 -30.32 -3.93 34.10
N THR A 15 -31.34 -3.31 34.67
CA THR A 15 -31.54 -1.85 34.60
C THR A 15 -31.18 -1.28 35.97
N GLN A 16 -30.17 -0.43 36.02
CA GLN A 16 -29.71 0.26 37.23
C GLN A 16 -29.21 1.64 36.85
N ILE A 17 -29.72 2.69 37.50
CA ILE A 17 -29.34 4.10 37.28
C ILE A 17 -29.17 4.43 35.78
N ASP A 18 -27.94 4.45 35.27
CA ASP A 18 -27.56 4.86 33.91
C ASP A 18 -27.21 3.67 32.97
N VAL A 19 -27.38 2.42 33.43
CA VAL A 19 -27.34 1.21 32.62
C VAL A 19 -28.73 0.58 32.48
N ARG A 20 -29.05 0.06 31.30
CA ARG A 20 -30.38 -0.50 30.98
C ARG A 20 -30.28 -1.97 30.60
N ALA A 21 -31.24 -2.77 31.03
CA ALA A 21 -31.36 -4.15 30.59
C ALA A 21 -31.54 -4.19 29.06
N GLY A 22 -30.74 -5.02 28.39
CA GLY A 22 -30.64 -5.09 26.94
C GLY A 22 -29.69 -4.06 26.31
N GLY A 23 -29.21 -3.07 27.06
CA GLY A 23 -28.25 -2.06 26.62
C GLY A 23 -26.86 -2.67 26.36
N LEU A 24 -26.14 -2.12 25.37
CA LEU A 24 -24.81 -2.57 24.98
C LEU A 24 -23.75 -1.60 25.47
N TYR A 25 -22.87 -2.07 26.35
CA TYR A 25 -21.89 -1.23 27.04
C TYR A 25 -20.47 -1.73 26.78
N GLU A 26 -19.53 -0.81 26.59
CA GLU A 26 -18.12 -1.12 26.32
C GLU A 26 -17.36 -1.35 27.63
N VAL A 27 -16.67 -2.47 27.75
CA VAL A 27 -15.87 -2.85 28.92
C VAL A 27 -14.58 -2.05 28.97
N LYS A 28 -14.36 -1.31 30.05
CA LYS A 28 -13.13 -0.56 30.34
C LYS A 28 -12.20 -1.28 31.30
N THR A 29 -12.73 -2.12 32.17
CA THR A 29 -11.92 -2.89 33.13
C THR A 29 -12.57 -4.24 33.36
N VAL A 30 -11.73 -5.26 33.58
CA VAL A 30 -12.15 -6.61 33.95
C VAL A 30 -11.43 -6.97 35.24
N ASP A 31 -12.17 -7.37 36.26
CA ASP A 31 -11.62 -7.81 37.53
C ASP A 31 -12.42 -9.00 38.07
N GLY A 32 -11.75 -10.11 38.37
CA GLY A 32 -12.41 -11.29 38.95
C GLY A 32 -13.52 -11.97 38.12
N GLY A 33 -13.75 -11.53 36.88
CA GLY A 33 -14.89 -11.96 36.04
C GLY A 33 -16.02 -10.93 35.96
N ASP A 34 -15.96 -9.88 36.78
CA ASP A 34 -16.83 -8.71 36.72
C ASP A 34 -16.25 -7.65 35.78
N VAL A 35 -17.08 -6.69 35.38
CA VAL A 35 -16.69 -5.67 34.40
C VAL A 35 -17.07 -4.27 34.85
N TRP A 36 -16.24 -3.31 34.47
CA TRP A 36 -16.59 -1.89 34.48
C TRP A 36 -16.86 -1.45 33.06
N VAL A 37 -17.99 -0.79 32.82
CA VAL A 37 -18.44 -0.34 31.51
C VAL A 37 -18.68 1.17 31.50
N ILE A 38 -18.68 1.80 30.32
CA ILE A 38 -19.17 3.18 30.19
C ILE A 38 -20.68 3.14 30.08
N ASP A 39 -21.39 3.79 30.99
CA ASP A 39 -22.86 3.88 31.00
C ASP A 39 -23.43 4.87 29.97
N ASP A 40 -24.74 5.10 30.01
CA ASP A 40 -25.42 5.98 29.04
C ASP A 40 -25.05 7.47 29.17
N VAL A 41 -24.46 7.88 30.30
CA VAL A 41 -24.06 9.27 30.58
C VAL A 41 -22.55 9.49 30.51
N GLY A 42 -21.79 8.42 30.32
CA GLY A 42 -20.34 8.46 30.09
C GLY A 42 -19.50 8.09 31.32
N ASP A 43 -20.13 7.66 32.41
CA ASP A 43 -19.45 7.30 33.65
C ASP A 43 -19.08 5.82 33.67
N ASN A 44 -18.11 5.47 34.53
CA ASN A 44 -17.72 4.07 34.73
C ASN A 44 -18.70 3.40 35.68
N TRP A 45 -19.42 2.40 35.19
CA TRP A 45 -20.39 1.63 35.94
C TRP A 45 -19.95 0.16 36.11
N TYR A 46 -20.17 -0.41 37.28
CA TYR A 46 -19.84 -1.80 37.60
C TYR A 46 -21.00 -2.74 37.26
N LEU A 47 -20.70 -3.87 36.62
CA LEU A 47 -21.62 -4.98 36.40
C LEU A 47 -21.00 -6.28 36.90
N ALA A 48 -21.72 -6.99 37.77
CA ALA A 48 -21.30 -8.31 38.23
C ALA A 48 -21.41 -9.35 37.11
N SER A 49 -20.64 -10.43 37.21
CA SER A 49 -20.56 -11.50 36.19
C SER A 49 -21.90 -12.15 35.80
N ASP A 50 -22.93 -12.06 36.65
CA ASP A 50 -24.30 -12.55 36.39
C ASP A 50 -25.27 -11.45 35.89
N GLU A 51 -24.84 -10.19 35.86
CA GLU A 51 -25.64 -9.03 35.44
C GLU A 51 -25.39 -8.64 33.97
N PHE A 52 -24.54 -9.37 33.26
CA PHE A 52 -24.32 -9.16 31.83
C PHE A 52 -24.18 -10.48 31.07
N GLU A 53 -24.51 -10.43 29.78
CA GLU A 53 -24.13 -11.49 28.85
C GLU A 53 -23.11 -10.97 27.83
N THR A 54 -22.10 -11.80 27.55
CA THR A 54 -21.21 -11.55 26.42
C THR A 54 -22.00 -11.72 25.14
N LEU A 55 -21.96 -10.72 24.27
CA LEU A 55 -22.46 -10.92 22.91
C LEU A 55 -21.64 -12.02 22.23
N PRO A 56 -22.23 -12.83 21.33
CA PRO A 56 -21.42 -13.61 20.43
C PRO A 56 -20.47 -12.63 19.77
N VAL A 57 -19.16 -12.86 19.91
CA VAL A 57 -18.16 -12.14 19.15
C VAL A 57 -18.42 -12.53 17.70
N VAL A 58 -19.32 -11.80 17.04
CA VAL A 58 -19.30 -11.68 15.60
C VAL A 58 -17.99 -10.95 15.38
N ALA A 59 -16.91 -11.71 15.28
CA ALA A 59 -15.63 -11.22 14.84
C ALA A 59 -15.97 -10.36 13.63
N LYS A 60 -15.75 -9.05 13.75
CA LYS A 60 -15.96 -8.09 12.67
C LYS A 60 -15.38 -8.78 11.43
N ALA A 61 -16.26 -9.21 10.52
CA ALA A 61 -15.93 -10.21 9.51
C ALA A 61 -14.61 -9.77 8.91
N GLN A 62 -13.53 -10.51 9.24
CA GLN A 62 -12.22 -10.08 8.84
C GLN A 62 -12.19 -10.33 7.34
N THR A 63 -12.42 -9.28 6.57
CA THR A 63 -12.53 -9.38 5.12
C THR A 63 -11.13 -9.59 4.59
N PHE A 64 -10.75 -10.86 4.43
CA PHE A 64 -9.49 -11.21 3.81
C PHE A 64 -9.55 -10.97 2.30
N LYS A 65 -8.40 -10.64 1.71
CA LYS A 65 -8.20 -10.54 0.27
C LYS A 65 -7.08 -11.47 -0.19
N VAL A 66 -7.06 -11.76 -1.49
CA VAL A 66 -5.92 -12.44 -2.12
C VAL A 66 -4.65 -11.65 -1.83
N GLY A 67 -3.60 -12.33 -1.38
CA GLY A 67 -2.34 -11.76 -0.92
C GLY A 67 -2.23 -11.55 0.59
N ASP A 68 -3.32 -11.66 1.36
CA ASP A 68 -3.22 -11.56 2.82
C ASP A 68 -2.47 -12.75 3.41
N ARG A 69 -1.61 -12.47 4.40
CA ARG A 69 -0.93 -13.50 5.20
C ARG A 69 -1.83 -13.92 6.35
N VAL A 70 -2.17 -15.19 6.40
CA VAL A 70 -3.15 -15.74 7.34
C VAL A 70 -2.59 -16.91 8.13
N ARG A 71 -3.09 -17.07 9.35
CA ARG A 71 -2.81 -18.18 10.24
C ARG A 71 -4.08 -18.99 10.42
N LEU A 72 -3.99 -20.29 10.16
CA LEU A 72 -5.08 -21.22 10.38
C LEU A 72 -5.34 -21.38 11.88
N THR A 73 -6.59 -21.37 12.30
CA THR A 73 -7.02 -21.53 13.69
C THR A 73 -7.74 -22.85 13.94
N ALA A 74 -8.37 -23.41 12.91
CA ALA A 74 -9.01 -24.71 12.99
C ALA A 74 -8.01 -25.86 12.86
N ASN A 75 -8.16 -26.87 13.72
CA ASN A 75 -7.61 -28.20 13.48
C ASN A 75 -8.62 -28.98 12.64
N GLU A 76 -8.43 -28.97 11.33
CA GLU A 76 -9.13 -29.91 10.47
C GLU A 76 -8.26 -31.18 10.38
N GLY A 77 -8.84 -32.37 10.53
CA GLY A 77 -8.11 -33.63 10.44
C GLY A 77 -7.27 -33.78 9.15
N ASP A 78 -6.37 -34.77 9.15
CA ASP A 78 -5.39 -35.08 8.09
C ASP A 78 -4.10 -34.24 8.08
N GLY A 79 -3.55 -33.94 9.26
CA GLY A 79 -2.23 -33.31 9.39
C GLY A 79 -2.22 -31.79 9.16
N ARG A 80 -3.39 -31.15 9.27
CA ARG A 80 -3.56 -29.68 9.21
C ARG A 80 -3.49 -29.14 10.63
N TYR A 81 -2.51 -28.30 10.91
CA TYR A 81 -2.26 -27.82 12.25
C TYR A 81 -2.76 -26.39 12.41
N SER A 82 -3.60 -26.17 13.42
CA SER A 82 -3.85 -24.84 13.97
C SER A 82 -2.50 -24.18 14.27
N GLY A 83 -2.31 -22.97 13.76
CA GLY A 83 -1.05 -22.24 13.80
C GLY A 83 -0.27 -22.21 12.47
N SER A 84 -0.63 -23.03 11.47
CA SER A 84 0.00 -22.96 10.14
C SER A 84 -0.21 -21.59 9.48
N ILE A 85 0.86 -21.01 8.94
CA ILE A 85 0.87 -19.69 8.30
C ILE A 85 1.03 -19.85 6.79
N GLY A 86 0.31 -19.01 6.03
CA GLY A 86 0.40 -18.97 4.58
C GLY A 86 -0.14 -17.68 3.98
N VAL A 87 -0.15 -17.61 2.66
CA VAL A 87 -0.67 -16.48 1.88
C VAL A 87 -1.91 -16.93 1.10
N ILE A 88 -2.98 -16.13 1.11
CA ILE A 88 -4.17 -16.41 0.31
C ILE A 88 -3.85 -16.24 -1.18
N GLU A 89 -3.95 -17.32 -1.96
CA GLU A 89 -3.79 -17.30 -3.42
C GLU A 89 -5.11 -17.05 -4.15
N LYS A 90 -6.24 -17.48 -3.57
CA LYS A 90 -7.56 -17.35 -4.19
C LYS A 90 -8.65 -17.32 -3.13
N ILE A 91 -9.70 -16.54 -3.37
CA ILE A 91 -10.92 -16.54 -2.56
C ILE A 91 -12.09 -16.95 -3.43
N ASN A 92 -12.87 -17.93 -2.97
CA ASN A 92 -14.10 -18.37 -3.61
C ASN A 92 -15.20 -18.44 -2.53
N ASN A 93 -16.14 -17.50 -2.56
CA ASN A 93 -17.24 -17.40 -1.59
C ASN A 93 -16.69 -17.42 -0.13
N ASN A 94 -16.96 -18.51 0.61
CA ASN A 94 -16.58 -18.67 2.01
C ASN A 94 -15.25 -19.43 2.22
N TYR A 95 -14.53 -19.76 1.15
CA TYR A 95 -13.27 -20.50 1.22
C TYR A 95 -12.11 -19.70 0.64
N ALA A 96 -10.94 -19.88 1.24
CA ALA A 96 -9.68 -19.38 0.71
C ALA A 96 -8.77 -20.55 0.34
N ARG A 97 -8.16 -20.48 -0.85
CA ARG A 97 -6.98 -21.27 -1.19
C ARG A 97 -5.75 -20.55 -0.64
N VAL A 98 -5.00 -21.22 0.21
CA VAL A 98 -3.81 -20.68 0.88
C VAL A 98 -2.59 -21.50 0.51
N LEU A 99 -1.50 -20.80 0.22
CA LEU A 99 -0.16 -21.37 0.11
C LEU A 99 0.54 -21.23 1.46
N PHE A 100 0.63 -22.33 2.19
CA PHE A 100 1.29 -22.43 3.49
C PHE A 100 2.82 -22.46 3.35
N ASP A 101 3.51 -21.84 4.30
CA ASP A 101 4.99 -21.73 4.31
C ASP A 101 5.66 -23.11 4.39
N ALA A 102 5.03 -24.04 5.13
CA ALA A 102 5.53 -25.40 5.33
C ALA A 102 4.49 -26.41 4.84
N PRO A 103 4.94 -27.52 4.20
CA PRO A 103 4.04 -28.58 3.80
C PRO A 103 3.46 -29.31 5.01
N PHE A 104 2.22 -29.77 4.89
CA PHE A 104 1.63 -30.66 5.88
C PHE A 104 2.38 -32.00 5.94
N THR A 105 2.52 -32.54 7.15
CA THR A 105 3.27 -33.79 7.40
C THR A 105 2.67 -34.93 6.58
N GLY A 106 3.51 -35.66 5.84
CA GLY A 106 3.09 -36.80 5.01
C GLY A 106 2.68 -36.45 3.58
N TRP A 107 2.64 -35.16 3.20
CA TRP A 107 2.14 -34.71 1.90
C TRP A 107 3.19 -34.09 0.97
N GLY A 108 4.47 -34.01 1.38
CA GLY A 108 5.57 -33.44 0.59
C GLY A 108 5.33 -31.99 0.15
N GLU A 109 6.08 -31.47 -0.83
CA GLU A 109 5.96 -30.09 -1.35
C GLU A 109 4.55 -29.75 -1.88
N THR A 110 3.77 -30.76 -2.27
CA THR A 110 2.36 -30.64 -2.70
C THR A 110 1.41 -30.33 -1.54
N GLY A 111 1.81 -30.57 -0.30
CA GLY A 111 1.05 -30.29 0.91
C GLY A 111 1.05 -28.83 1.36
N ARG A 112 1.46 -27.87 0.50
CA ARG A 112 1.46 -26.44 0.82
C ARG A 112 0.22 -25.70 0.34
N ASN A 113 -0.49 -26.18 -0.68
CA ASN A 113 -1.64 -25.46 -1.23
C ASN A 113 -2.92 -26.14 -0.75
N TRP A 114 -3.73 -25.45 0.03
CA TRP A 114 -4.95 -26.03 0.58
C TRP A 114 -6.13 -25.06 0.63
N HIS A 115 -7.34 -25.60 0.70
CA HIS A 115 -8.58 -24.83 0.84
C HIS A 115 -9.12 -24.97 2.26
N ALA A 116 -9.40 -23.86 2.94
CA ALA A 116 -10.08 -23.87 4.23
C ALA A 116 -11.10 -22.72 4.31
N GLN A 117 -12.02 -22.78 5.27
CA GLN A 117 -13.03 -21.74 5.42
C GLN A 117 -12.37 -20.43 5.84
N LEU A 118 -12.86 -19.31 5.31
CA LEU A 118 -12.39 -17.97 5.69
C LEU A 118 -12.54 -17.70 7.19
N SER A 119 -13.56 -18.28 7.83
CA SER A 119 -13.79 -18.21 9.28
C SER A 119 -12.71 -18.88 10.11
N ASP A 120 -11.92 -19.79 9.52
CA ASP A 120 -10.88 -20.53 10.22
C ASP A 120 -9.54 -19.80 10.17
N PHE A 121 -9.48 -18.63 9.55
CA PHE A 121 -8.27 -17.82 9.45
C PHE A 121 -8.31 -16.60 10.35
N VAL A 122 -7.14 -16.28 10.91
CA VAL A 122 -6.83 -14.97 11.48
C VAL A 122 -5.66 -14.36 10.73
N ALA A 123 -5.46 -13.05 10.78
CA ALA A 123 -4.24 -12.45 10.24
C ALA A 123 -3.00 -13.08 10.91
N ALA A 124 -2.02 -13.50 10.10
CA ALA A 124 -0.76 -14.01 10.62
C ALA A 124 0.10 -12.87 11.16
N PRO A 125 0.94 -13.11 12.19
CA PRO A 125 1.94 -12.14 12.61
C PRO A 125 2.86 -11.78 11.44
N LEU A 126 3.09 -10.48 11.24
CA LEU A 126 3.98 -9.99 10.19
C LEU A 126 5.42 -10.38 10.53
N LYS A 127 6.07 -11.14 9.65
CA LYS A 127 7.51 -11.39 9.76
C LYS A 127 8.24 -10.22 9.09
N ILE A 128 9.02 -9.49 9.89
CA ILE A 128 9.77 -8.33 9.42
C ILE A 128 11.23 -8.70 9.21
N GLU A 129 11.75 -8.31 8.05
CA GLU A 129 13.11 -8.51 7.61
C GLU A 129 13.73 -7.18 7.20
N ALA A 130 15.00 -6.99 7.54
CA ALA A 130 15.76 -5.80 7.16
C ALA A 130 15.92 -5.70 5.63
N GLY A 131 15.96 -4.47 5.11
CA GLY A 131 16.10 -4.18 3.68
C GLY A 131 14.79 -4.25 2.89
N LYS A 132 13.70 -4.80 3.46
CA LYS A 132 12.39 -4.87 2.83
C LYS A 132 11.53 -3.63 3.09
N TYR A 133 10.46 -3.49 2.33
CA TYR A 133 9.45 -2.45 2.48
C TYR A 133 8.15 -3.06 3.00
N TYR A 134 7.37 -2.27 3.74
CA TYR A 134 6.11 -2.68 4.37
C TYR A 134 5.05 -1.59 4.20
N CYS A 135 3.79 -1.98 4.31
CA CYS A 135 2.65 -1.08 4.30
C CYS A 135 2.25 -0.77 5.74
N THR A 136 2.10 0.51 6.07
CA THR A 136 1.52 0.98 7.32
C THR A 136 0.01 0.78 7.32
N ARG A 137 -0.62 0.81 8.49
CA ARG A 137 -2.08 0.66 8.63
C ARG A 137 -2.86 1.74 7.88
N ASP A 138 -2.31 2.93 7.75
CA ASP A 138 -2.87 4.04 6.96
C ASP A 138 -2.53 3.99 5.45
N GLY A 139 -1.88 2.91 4.98
CA GLY A 139 -1.69 2.63 3.56
C GLY A 139 -0.42 3.21 2.94
N ARG A 140 0.54 3.68 3.74
CA ARG A 140 1.79 4.29 3.27
C ARG A 140 2.93 3.28 3.20
N LYS A 141 3.88 3.54 2.31
CA LYS A 141 5.10 2.72 2.15
C LYS A 141 6.12 3.08 3.24
N ALA A 142 6.56 2.08 4.00
CA ALA A 142 7.59 2.19 5.03
C ALA A 142 8.81 1.33 4.64
N GLY A 143 9.99 1.93 4.59
CA GLY A 143 11.24 1.22 4.30
C GLY A 143 12.23 1.98 3.43
N PRO A 144 13.40 1.39 3.15
CA PRO A 144 13.78 0.02 3.52
C PRO A 144 14.02 -0.09 5.04
N LEU A 145 13.54 -1.18 5.66
CA LEU A 145 13.66 -1.34 7.11
C LEU A 145 15.11 -1.58 7.52
N MET A 146 15.61 -0.77 8.44
CA MET A 146 16.92 -0.93 9.03
C MET A 146 16.80 -1.75 10.31
N ALA A 147 17.43 -2.92 10.38
CA ALA A 147 17.56 -3.65 11.63
C ALA A 147 18.39 -2.85 12.64
N ARG A 148 17.94 -2.84 13.89
CA ARG A 148 18.58 -2.14 14.99
C ARG A 148 18.81 -3.15 16.11
N ASN A 149 20.07 -3.31 16.49
CA ASN A 149 20.46 -4.20 17.57
C ASN A 149 20.38 -3.46 18.90
N ASN A 150 19.17 -3.09 19.33
CA ASN A 150 18.96 -2.56 20.68
C ASN A 150 17.70 -3.15 21.32
N ASP A 151 17.61 -3.04 22.64
CA ASP A 151 16.54 -3.66 23.42
C ASP A 151 15.22 -2.89 23.38
N SER A 152 15.17 -1.74 22.71
CA SER A 152 14.03 -0.81 22.75
C SER A 152 13.15 -0.91 21.50
N TYR A 153 13.74 -1.22 20.34
CA TYR A 153 13.04 -1.40 19.06
C TYR A 153 13.90 -2.23 18.12
N ALA A 154 13.27 -3.01 17.24
CA ALA A 154 13.97 -3.94 16.36
C ALA A 154 14.27 -3.35 14.97
N PHE A 155 13.43 -2.43 14.51
CA PHE A 155 13.53 -1.87 13.16
C PHE A 155 13.31 -0.35 13.17
N ALA A 156 13.86 0.31 12.17
CA ALA A 156 13.64 1.73 11.91
C ALA A 156 13.48 1.97 10.40
N ALA A 157 12.57 2.86 10.00
CA ALA A 157 12.37 3.18 8.60
C ALA A 157 11.76 4.56 8.40
N ASP A 158 12.03 5.15 7.24
CA ASP A 158 11.24 6.28 6.74
C ASP A 158 9.87 5.79 6.25
N ILE A 159 8.85 6.59 6.50
CA ILE A 159 7.49 6.39 5.96
C ILE A 159 7.23 7.46 4.92
N ALA A 160 6.76 7.06 3.74
CA ALA A 160 6.46 7.97 2.65
C ALA A 160 5.50 9.09 3.10
N GLY A 161 5.90 10.34 2.93
CA GLY A 161 5.11 11.51 3.32
C GLY A 161 5.08 11.80 4.83
N ASP A 162 5.83 11.06 5.64
CA ASP A 162 6.05 11.36 7.06
C ASP A 162 7.35 12.13 7.28
N ILE A 163 7.48 12.78 8.44
CA ILE A 163 8.70 13.49 8.84
C ILE A 163 9.48 12.64 9.84
N GLY A 164 10.69 12.24 9.43
CA GLY A 164 11.64 11.54 10.29
C GLY A 164 11.50 10.02 10.27
N ILE A 165 12.44 9.38 10.96
CA ILE A 165 12.55 7.93 11.03
C ILE A 165 11.60 7.41 12.10
N ARG A 166 10.73 6.48 11.73
CA ARG A 166 9.85 5.76 12.65
C ARG A 166 10.51 4.47 13.11
N ILE A 167 10.18 4.06 14.32
CA ILE A 167 10.73 2.86 14.95
C ILE A 167 9.64 1.81 15.14
N PHE A 168 10.03 0.55 15.01
CA PHE A 168 9.11 -0.58 15.01
C PHE A 168 9.66 -1.72 15.86
N GLN A 169 8.75 -2.41 16.53
CA GLN A 169 9.02 -3.66 17.22
C GLN A 169 9.13 -4.83 16.23
N LYS A 170 9.52 -6.01 16.74
CA LYS A 170 9.69 -7.22 15.91
C LYS A 170 8.39 -7.68 15.21
N ASP A 171 7.26 -7.30 15.78
CA ASP A 171 5.91 -7.61 15.30
C ASP A 171 5.30 -6.52 14.40
N GLY A 172 6.02 -5.41 14.18
CA GLY A 172 5.58 -4.31 13.32
C GLY A 172 4.82 -3.21 14.03
N VAL A 173 4.62 -3.30 15.34
CA VAL A 173 4.01 -2.23 16.13
C VAL A 173 4.92 -1.01 16.14
N HIS A 174 4.35 0.17 15.87
CA HIS A 174 5.08 1.43 15.94
C HIS A 174 5.42 1.80 17.39
N GLY A 175 6.61 2.37 17.58
CA GLY A 175 7.04 2.95 18.85
C GLY A 175 7.92 2.04 19.70
N SER A 176 8.14 2.47 20.93
CA SER A 176 8.94 1.75 21.92
C SER A 176 8.46 2.07 23.33
N ARG A 177 9.14 1.52 24.35
CA ARG A 177 8.89 1.92 25.74
C ARG A 177 9.01 3.43 26.01
N TRP A 178 9.70 4.19 25.15
CA TRP A 178 9.89 5.65 25.28
C TRP A 178 9.07 6.47 24.28
N ILE A 179 8.53 5.83 23.23
CA ILE A 179 7.79 6.48 22.16
C ILE A 179 6.45 5.79 22.05
N GLY A 180 5.36 6.50 22.35
CA GLY A 180 4.00 5.95 22.31
C GLY A 180 3.67 5.32 20.96
N ASN A 181 2.88 4.25 20.99
CA ASN A 181 2.38 3.66 19.76
C ASN A 181 1.39 4.62 19.09
N GLU A 182 1.54 4.77 17.78
CA GLU A 182 0.60 5.44 16.90
C GLU A 182 0.04 4.35 15.97
N PRO A 183 -1.14 3.74 16.26
CA PRO A 183 -1.59 2.53 15.57
C PRO A 183 -1.74 2.65 14.05
N ASN A 184 -1.89 3.88 13.54
CA ASN A 184 -1.94 4.16 12.10
C ASN A 184 -0.60 3.89 11.39
N LEU A 185 0.50 3.91 12.15
CA LEU A 185 1.85 3.66 11.66
C LEU A 185 2.25 2.18 11.73
N ASP A 186 1.47 1.33 12.42
CA ASP A 186 1.76 -0.11 12.53
C ASP A 186 1.93 -0.74 11.14
N LEU A 187 2.94 -1.60 11.00
CA LEU A 187 3.16 -2.35 9.78
C LEU A 187 2.19 -3.52 9.70
N ILE A 188 1.46 -3.64 8.58
CA ILE A 188 0.38 -4.62 8.43
C ILE A 188 0.63 -5.65 7.32
N ALA A 189 1.54 -5.37 6.39
CA ALA A 189 1.90 -6.27 5.29
C ALA A 189 3.26 -5.90 4.71
N GLU A 190 3.95 -6.85 4.07
CA GLU A 190 5.08 -6.54 3.18
C GLU A 190 4.57 -5.69 2.00
N TRP A 191 5.26 -4.60 1.69
CA TRP A 191 4.93 -3.74 0.56
C TRP A 191 5.41 -4.44 -0.70
N VAL A 192 4.45 -5.00 -1.42
CA VAL A 192 4.65 -5.42 -2.79
C VAL A 192 4.37 -4.19 -3.63
N ASP A 193 5.39 -3.68 -4.32
CA ASP A 193 5.14 -2.68 -5.36
C ASP A 193 4.08 -3.27 -6.29
N GLU A 194 3.02 -2.48 -6.58
CA GLU A 194 2.02 -2.91 -7.56
C GLU A 194 2.78 -3.50 -8.75
N PRO A 195 2.48 -4.74 -9.18
CA PRO A 195 3.19 -5.34 -10.29
C PRO A 195 3.00 -4.38 -11.44
N VAL A 196 4.06 -3.61 -11.78
CA VAL A 196 4.07 -2.44 -12.68
C VAL A 196 2.94 -2.63 -13.65
N LYS A 197 1.75 -2.02 -13.37
CA LYS A 197 0.44 -2.44 -13.89
C LYS A 197 0.66 -3.25 -15.14
N ALA A 198 0.79 -4.57 -15.00
CA ALA A 198 1.29 -5.40 -16.09
C ALA A 198 0.41 -5.02 -17.27
N ALA A 199 1.03 -4.44 -18.30
CA ALA A 199 0.31 -4.04 -19.50
C ALA A 199 -0.63 -5.19 -19.83
N ALA A 200 -1.93 -4.88 -19.95
CA ALA A 200 -3.06 -5.81 -19.98
C ALA A 200 -2.66 -7.24 -20.37
N PRO A 201 -3.09 -8.29 -19.63
CA PRO A 201 -2.58 -9.65 -19.80
C PRO A 201 -2.46 -9.98 -21.28
N ALA A 202 -1.22 -10.21 -21.73
CA ALA A 202 -0.96 -10.47 -23.13
C ALA A 202 -1.85 -11.64 -23.55
N PRO A 203 -2.66 -11.51 -24.62
CA PRO A 203 -3.56 -12.57 -25.03
C PRO A 203 -2.73 -13.81 -25.36
N PHE A 204 -2.84 -14.89 -24.59
CA PHE A 204 -2.18 -16.14 -24.94
C PHE A 204 -2.93 -16.79 -26.10
N ILE A 205 -2.21 -17.46 -27.00
CA ILE A 205 -2.82 -18.24 -28.08
C ILE A 205 -2.36 -19.69 -27.92
N LEU A 206 -3.31 -20.61 -27.89
CA LEU A 206 -3.04 -22.05 -28.00
C LEU A 206 -2.68 -22.38 -29.46
N ARG A 207 -1.43 -22.78 -29.69
CA ARG A 207 -0.99 -23.42 -30.95
C ARG A 207 -0.22 -24.69 -30.58
N ASN A 208 -0.68 -25.84 -31.09
CA ASN A 208 -0.05 -27.15 -30.92
C ASN A 208 0.34 -27.49 -29.46
N ASP A 209 -0.61 -27.35 -28.52
CA ASP A 209 -0.43 -27.71 -27.09
C ASP A 209 0.77 -27.06 -26.39
N MET A 210 1.31 -25.99 -26.97
CA MET A 210 2.41 -25.20 -26.42
C MET A 210 1.90 -23.80 -26.07
N PHE A 211 2.13 -23.37 -24.83
CA PHE A 211 1.78 -22.04 -24.36
C PHE A 211 2.78 -21.02 -24.93
N TYR A 212 2.31 -20.18 -25.86
CA TYR A 212 3.08 -19.02 -26.33
C TYR A 212 2.51 -17.75 -25.69
N PHE A 213 3.37 -17.02 -24.98
CA PHE A 213 3.06 -15.64 -24.59
C PHE A 213 2.98 -14.81 -25.86
N ALA A 214 1.83 -14.19 -26.16
CA ALA A 214 1.82 -13.20 -27.23
C ALA A 214 2.74 -12.04 -26.82
N PRO A 215 3.61 -11.55 -27.69
CA PRO A 215 4.42 -10.39 -27.38
C PRO A 215 3.48 -9.22 -27.10
N VAL A 216 3.70 -8.55 -25.95
CA VAL A 216 3.01 -7.29 -25.63
C VAL A 216 3.33 -6.32 -26.76
N ALA A 217 2.29 -5.92 -27.50
CA ALA A 217 2.38 -5.00 -28.61
C ALA A 217 2.95 -3.66 -28.12
N LYS A 218 4.23 -3.39 -28.41
CA LYS A 218 4.86 -2.11 -28.12
C LYS A 218 4.55 -1.14 -29.26
N PRO A 219 4.00 0.05 -28.97
CA PRO A 219 3.69 1.02 -30.02
C PRO A 219 4.96 1.42 -30.76
N ALA A 220 4.82 1.69 -32.05
CA ALA A 220 5.94 2.02 -32.93
C ALA A 220 5.58 3.16 -33.88
N ILE A 221 6.58 3.91 -34.31
CA ILE A 221 6.45 4.97 -35.31
C ILE A 221 7.28 4.65 -36.54
N VAL A 222 6.94 5.29 -37.67
CA VAL A 222 7.77 5.30 -38.86
C VAL A 222 8.42 6.68 -39.00
N ALA A 223 9.72 6.73 -39.28
CA ALA A 223 10.46 7.95 -39.55
C ALA A 223 11.24 7.84 -40.86
N LEU A 224 11.34 8.94 -41.60
CA LEU A 224 12.24 9.06 -42.74
C LEU A 224 13.69 8.98 -42.23
N ILE A 225 14.56 8.30 -42.96
CA ILE A 225 16.00 8.32 -42.72
C ILE A 225 16.63 9.30 -43.71
N GLU A 226 17.25 10.35 -43.18
CA GLU A 226 17.96 11.36 -43.97
C GLU A 226 19.40 11.42 -43.46
N ASN A 227 20.37 11.17 -44.34
CA ASN A 227 21.80 11.13 -44.00
C ASN A 227 22.12 10.14 -42.85
N GLY A 228 21.44 8.99 -42.81
CA GLY A 228 21.60 7.98 -41.78
C GLY A 228 20.99 8.33 -40.42
N GLN A 229 20.28 9.45 -40.31
CA GLN A 229 19.62 9.91 -39.09
C GLN A 229 18.09 9.87 -39.23
N PRO A 230 17.35 9.47 -38.18
CA PRO A 230 15.90 9.56 -38.19
C PRO A 230 15.42 11.00 -38.19
N LYS A 231 14.48 11.29 -39.07
CA LYS A 231 13.72 12.53 -39.16
C LYS A 231 12.23 12.25 -38.93
N PRO A 232 11.81 12.04 -37.67
CA PRO A 232 10.40 11.83 -37.37
C PRO A 232 9.60 13.11 -37.63
N SER A 233 8.32 12.95 -37.96
CA SER A 233 7.37 14.08 -38.04
C SER A 233 7.22 14.74 -36.66
N ALA A 234 6.90 16.04 -36.61
CA ALA A 234 6.60 16.77 -35.38
C ALA A 234 5.44 16.14 -34.57
N ALA A 235 4.52 15.47 -35.28
CA ALA A 235 3.49 14.62 -34.70
C ALA A 235 3.49 13.28 -35.46
N PRO A 236 4.33 12.32 -35.06
CA PRO A 236 4.44 11.05 -35.77
C PRO A 236 3.17 10.20 -35.55
N HIS A 237 2.73 9.51 -36.59
CA HIS A 237 1.65 8.54 -36.44
C HIS A 237 2.16 7.34 -35.63
N VAL A 238 1.45 7.02 -34.55
CA VAL A 238 1.80 5.92 -33.65
C VAL A 238 0.97 4.70 -34.00
N HIS A 239 1.66 3.66 -34.48
CA HIS A 239 1.08 2.34 -34.71
C HIS A 239 1.00 1.54 -33.42
N ALA A 240 0.02 0.65 -33.33
CA ALA A 240 -0.16 -0.20 -32.15
C ALA A 240 1.00 -1.18 -31.92
N ASN A 241 1.71 -1.57 -32.97
CA ASN A 241 2.88 -2.46 -32.88
C ASN A 241 3.86 -2.27 -34.04
N GLU A 242 5.04 -2.88 -33.88
CA GLU A 242 6.12 -2.93 -34.88
C GLU A 242 5.66 -3.47 -36.24
N THR A 243 4.85 -4.54 -36.27
CA THR A 243 4.38 -5.14 -37.53
C THR A 243 3.52 -4.17 -38.34
N LEU A 244 2.64 -3.40 -37.69
CA LEU A 244 1.82 -2.38 -38.35
C LEU A 244 2.68 -1.21 -38.84
N ALA A 245 3.68 -0.79 -38.06
CA ALA A 245 4.63 0.23 -38.49
C ALA A 245 5.51 -0.25 -39.67
N ALA A 246 5.93 -1.52 -39.69
CA ALA A 246 6.70 -2.09 -40.79
C ALA A 246 5.90 -2.16 -42.10
N LYS A 247 4.60 -2.48 -42.01
CA LYS A 247 3.69 -2.41 -43.16
C LYS A 247 3.59 -0.98 -43.69
N GLU A 248 3.48 -0.01 -42.80
CA GLU A 248 3.43 1.40 -43.18
C GLU A 248 4.75 1.90 -43.79
N ALA A 249 5.89 1.55 -43.21
CA ALA A 249 7.21 1.85 -43.77
C ALA A 249 7.37 1.27 -45.18
N THR A 250 6.90 0.03 -45.40
CA THR A 250 6.88 -0.60 -46.73
C THR A 250 6.01 0.18 -47.72
N ARG A 251 4.81 0.60 -47.27
CA ARG A 251 3.90 1.42 -48.10
C ARG A 251 4.55 2.75 -48.48
N LEU A 252 5.19 3.43 -47.53
CA LEU A 252 5.86 4.72 -47.75
C LEU A 252 7.07 4.59 -48.66
N ALA A 253 7.92 3.57 -48.49
CA ALA A 253 9.04 3.29 -49.39
C ALA A 253 8.59 3.01 -50.83
N GLY A 254 7.43 2.35 -51.00
CA GLY A 254 6.82 2.12 -52.32
C GLY A 254 6.33 3.40 -53.01
N ILE A 255 5.82 4.36 -52.23
CA ILE A 255 5.35 5.67 -52.73
C ILE A 255 6.52 6.63 -52.97
N HIS A 256 7.51 6.64 -52.08
CA HIS A 256 8.64 7.55 -52.08
C HIS A 256 9.94 6.82 -52.43
N LYS A 257 10.07 6.47 -53.72
CA LYS A 257 11.24 5.71 -54.22
C LYS A 257 12.56 6.45 -53.95
N GLY A 258 13.56 5.71 -53.46
CA GLY A 258 14.89 6.25 -53.12
C GLY A 258 14.96 6.89 -51.73
N GLN A 259 13.85 6.95 -51.00
CA GLN A 259 13.83 7.30 -49.58
C GLN A 259 13.80 6.05 -48.71
N GLU A 260 14.44 6.13 -47.55
CA GLU A 260 14.49 5.06 -46.57
C GLU A 260 13.62 5.41 -45.37
N PHE A 261 12.88 4.43 -44.85
CA PHE A 261 12.00 4.62 -43.70
C PHE A 261 12.38 3.62 -42.60
N GLY A 262 12.66 4.12 -41.40
CA GLY A 262 12.97 3.32 -40.22
C GLY A 262 11.72 3.13 -39.35
N VAL A 263 11.64 1.97 -38.69
CA VAL A 263 10.63 1.67 -37.68
C VAL A 263 11.25 1.79 -36.29
N TYR A 264 10.62 2.57 -35.42
CA TYR A 264 11.11 2.83 -34.07
C TYR A 264 10.07 2.38 -33.05
N VAL A 265 10.46 1.45 -32.19
CA VAL A 265 9.60 0.86 -31.16
C VAL A 265 9.81 1.59 -29.84
N LEU A 266 8.73 1.93 -29.15
CA LEU A 266 8.82 2.49 -27.80
C LEU A 266 9.33 1.42 -26.83
N THR A 267 10.55 1.61 -26.33
CA THR A 267 11.20 0.66 -25.40
C THR A 267 11.03 1.04 -23.94
N GLN A 268 11.11 2.33 -23.61
CA GLN A 268 11.05 2.85 -22.25
C GLN A 268 10.38 4.22 -22.21
N LYS A 269 9.81 4.56 -21.06
CA LYS A 269 9.39 5.93 -20.73
C LYS A 269 10.13 6.33 -19.46
N VAL A 270 10.78 7.49 -19.49
CA VAL A 270 11.42 8.08 -18.32
C VAL A 270 10.65 9.34 -18.00
N SER A 271 10.34 9.53 -16.72
CA SER A 271 9.75 10.75 -16.20
C SER A 271 10.46 11.07 -14.90
N GLU A 272 10.86 12.32 -14.73
CA GLU A 272 11.26 12.83 -13.43
C GLU A 272 10.01 13.35 -12.72
N PRO A 273 9.80 13.02 -11.44
CA PRO A 273 8.68 13.58 -10.68
C PRO A 273 8.86 15.10 -10.57
N ALA A 274 7.74 15.83 -10.67
CA ALA A 274 7.76 17.26 -10.39
C ALA A 274 8.26 17.49 -8.94
N PRO A 275 9.08 18.52 -8.69
CA PRO A 275 9.53 18.84 -7.33
C PRO A 275 8.34 19.04 -6.39
N SER A 276 8.40 18.39 -5.23
CA SER A 276 7.38 18.56 -4.17
C SER A 276 7.84 19.65 -3.21
N TYR A 277 7.10 20.75 -3.17
CA TYR A 277 7.42 21.87 -2.30
C TYR A 277 6.54 21.89 -1.04
N LYS A 278 7.18 21.94 0.13
CA LYS A 278 6.50 21.93 1.43
C LYS A 278 5.54 23.10 1.58
N HIS A 279 5.96 24.30 1.16
CA HIS A 279 5.17 25.51 1.33
C HIS A 279 4.46 25.91 0.05
N GLU A 280 3.24 26.41 0.17
CA GLU A 280 2.43 26.82 -0.98
C GLU A 280 3.07 27.99 -1.73
N TRP A 281 3.74 28.91 -1.02
CA TRP A 281 4.49 30.00 -1.66
C TRP A 281 5.62 29.50 -2.57
N GLN A 282 6.27 28.37 -2.25
CA GLN A 282 7.29 27.75 -3.08
C GLN A 282 6.67 27.14 -4.35
N ARG A 283 5.46 26.57 -4.25
CA ARG A 283 4.72 26.06 -5.42
C ARG A 283 4.34 27.19 -6.36
N PHE A 284 3.89 28.33 -5.83
CA PHE A 284 3.61 29.52 -6.63
C PHE A 284 4.88 30.09 -7.27
N ALA A 285 5.98 30.17 -6.50
CA ALA A 285 7.26 30.61 -7.03
C ALA A 285 7.77 29.69 -8.15
N ALA A 286 7.61 28.37 -7.97
CA ALA A 286 7.92 27.34 -8.95
C ALA A 286 6.94 27.22 -10.13
N LYS A 287 5.91 28.07 -10.19
CA LYS A 287 5.05 28.24 -11.37
C LYS A 287 5.29 29.58 -12.06
N GLY A 288 6.24 30.39 -11.56
CA GLY A 288 6.45 31.77 -12.01
C GLY A 288 5.43 32.77 -11.47
N GLU A 289 4.52 32.35 -10.57
CA GLU A 289 3.49 33.19 -9.96
C GLU A 289 4.04 34.00 -8.77
N LYS A 290 5.01 34.88 -9.06
CA LYS A 290 5.78 35.62 -8.03
C LYS A 290 4.91 36.40 -7.05
N ILE A 291 3.82 37.02 -7.54
CA ILE A 291 2.93 37.81 -6.69
C ILE A 291 2.18 36.92 -5.68
N SER A 292 1.67 35.77 -6.13
CA SER A 292 1.00 34.79 -5.27
C SER A 292 1.94 34.23 -4.22
N ALA A 293 3.19 33.91 -4.61
CA ALA A 293 4.23 33.47 -3.70
C ALA A 293 4.54 34.49 -2.60
N ILE A 294 4.72 35.77 -2.97
CA ILE A 294 5.00 36.84 -2.00
C ILE A 294 3.82 37.04 -1.04
N LYS A 295 2.57 37.01 -1.54
CA LYS A 295 1.38 37.13 -0.68
C LYS A 295 1.32 36.00 0.35
N GLU A 296 1.52 34.78 -0.10
CA GLU A 296 1.45 33.60 0.75
C GLU A 296 2.59 33.58 1.78
N LEU A 297 3.83 33.88 1.35
CA LEU A 297 4.98 33.95 2.25
C LEU A 297 4.75 35.00 3.35
N ARG A 298 4.18 36.16 3.01
CA ARG A 298 3.84 37.21 4.00
C ARG A 298 2.74 36.76 4.96
N SER A 299 1.74 36.04 4.45
CA SER A 299 0.64 35.50 5.26
C SER A 299 1.17 34.56 6.34
N VAL A 300 2.07 33.64 5.97
CA VAL A 300 2.56 32.60 6.89
C VAL A 300 3.72 33.03 7.80
N THR A 301 4.49 34.06 7.43
CA THR A 301 5.68 34.51 8.21
C THR A 301 5.53 35.88 8.86
N GLY A 302 4.55 36.70 8.45
CA GLY A 302 4.43 38.08 8.89
C GLY A 302 5.50 39.02 8.31
N LEU A 303 6.31 38.57 7.34
CA LEU A 303 7.37 39.39 6.74
C LEU A 303 6.81 40.66 6.06
N GLY A 304 7.59 41.74 6.14
CA GLY A 304 7.37 42.94 5.34
C GLY A 304 7.53 42.66 3.84
N LEU A 305 6.90 43.49 3.00
CA LEU A 305 6.85 43.29 1.54
C LEU A 305 8.23 43.11 0.90
N ARG A 306 9.21 43.94 1.31
CA ARG A 306 10.58 43.87 0.79
C ARG A 306 11.27 42.56 1.15
N ALA A 307 11.23 42.16 2.42
CA ALA A 307 11.86 40.93 2.89
C ALA A 307 11.23 39.68 2.25
N ALA A 308 9.92 39.66 2.07
CA ALA A 308 9.23 38.54 1.40
C ALA A 308 9.57 38.47 -0.09
N LYS A 309 9.68 39.61 -0.78
CA LYS A 309 10.13 39.65 -2.17
C LYS A 309 11.55 39.12 -2.31
N ASP A 310 12.47 39.64 -1.49
CA ASP A 310 13.89 39.26 -1.55
C ASP A 310 14.06 37.75 -1.25
N ALA A 311 13.30 37.20 -0.31
CA ALA A 311 13.31 35.76 0.00
C ALA A 311 12.78 34.90 -1.16
N VAL A 312 11.68 35.31 -1.81
CA VAL A 312 11.13 34.58 -2.97
C VAL A 312 12.09 34.66 -4.16
N GLU A 313 12.66 35.82 -4.45
CA GLU A 313 13.61 35.99 -5.55
C GLU A 313 14.92 35.24 -5.30
N HIS A 314 15.43 35.27 -4.08
CA HIS A 314 16.60 34.47 -3.69
C HIS A 314 16.32 32.97 -3.84
N TRP A 315 15.15 32.50 -3.41
CA TRP A 315 14.75 31.10 -3.54
C TRP A 315 14.64 30.66 -5.00
N ILE A 316 14.00 31.47 -5.86
CA ILE A 316 13.90 31.19 -7.30
C ILE A 316 15.29 31.13 -7.96
N ALA A 317 16.23 31.97 -7.53
CA ALA A 317 17.58 32.02 -8.11
C ALA A 317 18.48 30.83 -7.70
N HIS A 318 18.19 30.17 -6.57
CA HIS A 318 19.07 29.15 -5.98
C HIS A 318 18.47 27.73 -5.92
N ASP A 319 17.19 27.53 -6.24
CA ASP A 319 16.63 26.19 -6.41
C ASP A 319 17.03 25.65 -7.81
N GLU A 320 17.89 24.62 -7.84
CA GLU A 320 18.46 24.00 -9.04
C GLU A 320 17.46 23.67 -10.18
N PRO A 321 16.21 23.22 -9.93
CA PRO A 321 15.29 22.94 -11.04
C PRO A 321 14.85 24.19 -11.81
N TYR A 322 15.02 25.41 -11.27
CA TYR A 322 14.60 26.66 -11.91
C TYR A 322 15.70 27.38 -12.70
N SER A 323 16.98 27.17 -12.38
CA SER A 323 18.08 27.86 -13.10
C SER A 323 18.17 27.44 -14.58
N ARG A 324 17.66 26.25 -14.93
CA ARG A 324 17.65 25.73 -16.31
C ARG A 324 16.50 26.23 -17.19
N ILE A 325 15.46 26.85 -16.62
CA ILE A 325 14.33 27.37 -17.41
C ILE A 325 14.60 28.83 -17.86
N ALA A 326 15.58 29.50 -17.25
CA ALA A 326 15.88 30.92 -17.49
C ALA A 326 17.17 31.18 -18.30
N ALA A 327 17.80 30.15 -18.85
CA ALA A 327 18.96 30.26 -19.77
C ALA A 327 18.57 29.73 -21.16
#